data_AF-A0AAQ1A8F1-F1
#
_entry.id   AF-A0AAQ1A8F1-F1
#
_cell.length_a   1.000
_cell.length_b   1.000
_cell.length_c   1.000
_cell.angle_alpha   90.00
_cell.angle_beta   90.00
_cell.angle_gamma   90.00
#
_symmetry.space_group_name_H-M   'P 1'
#
loop_
_entity.id
_entity.type
_entity.pdbx_description
1 polymer ?
#
loop_
_entity_poly.entity_id
_entity_poly.type
_entity_poly.pdbx_seq_one_letter_code
_entity_poly.pdbx_strand_id
1 'polypeptide(L)'
;MKDQYKKVSPKHMLGFMYYLQLLGYVIVRQGMDQAMFLTKHYAVPVAWRRITIDYNNRLNKPAQQLYKEFVEWTKEEYAEMVA
;
A
#
# COMPACT_ATOMS: atom_id res chain seq x y z
N MET A 1 7.91 0.17 -22.44
CA MET A 1 7.51 -0.82 -21.41
C MET A 1 6.22 -0.32 -20.77
N LYS A 2 5.16 -1.14 -20.66
CA LYS A 2 3.93 -0.75 -19.94
C LYS A 2 4.34 -0.39 -18.51
N ASP A 3 4.06 0.86 -18.11
CA ASP A 3 4.44 1.36 -16.79
C ASP A 3 3.83 0.46 -15.71
N GLN A 4 4.68 -0.32 -15.04
CA GLN A 4 4.23 -1.29 -14.03
C GLN A 4 3.87 -0.60 -12.71
N TYR A 5 4.04 0.71 -12.65
CA TYR A 5 4.01 1.51 -11.45
C TYR A 5 2.98 2.65 -11.56
N LYS A 6 2.09 2.76 -10.58
CA LYS A 6 1.13 3.86 -10.49
C LYS A 6 1.68 4.94 -9.55
N LYS A 7 1.74 6.19 -10.01
CA LYS A 7 2.12 7.34 -9.18
C LYS A 7 0.95 7.75 -8.27
N VAL A 8 1.26 8.07 -7.02
CA VAL A 8 0.29 8.45 -5.97
C VAL A 8 0.71 9.78 -5.35
N SER A 9 -0.23 10.54 -4.78
CA SER A 9 0.10 11.78 -4.07
C SER A 9 0.83 11.48 -2.75
N PRO A 10 1.72 12.37 -2.27
CA PRO A 10 2.47 12.15 -1.03
C PRO A 10 1.57 11.92 0.20
N LYS A 11 0.46 12.67 0.32
CA LYS A 11 -0.52 12.51 1.42
C LYS A 11 -1.12 11.11 1.43
N HIS A 12 -1.52 10.61 0.27
CA HIS A 12 -2.09 9.28 0.14
C HIS A 12 -1.04 8.19 0.35
N MET A 13 0.21 8.41 -0.08
CA MET A 13 1.29 7.46 0.17
C MET A 13 1.54 7.31 1.68
N LEU A 14 1.57 8.41 2.42
CA LEU A 14 1.74 8.39 3.87
C LEU A 14 0.60 7.60 4.54
N GLY A 15 -0.66 7.92 4.21
CA GLY A 15 -1.83 7.19 4.74
C GLY A 15 -1.81 5.71 4.39
N PHE A 16 -1.41 5.38 3.17
CA PHE A 16 -1.28 4.00 2.71
C PHE A 16 -0.18 3.24 3.47
N MET A 17 0.96 3.88 3.78
CA MET A 17 2.01 3.25 4.59
C MET A 17 1.54 2.94 6.01
N TYR A 18 0.72 3.80 6.62
CA TYR A 18 0.08 3.51 7.92
C TYR A 18 -0.91 2.36 7.81
N TYR A 19 -1.74 2.34 6.77
CA TYR A 19 -2.66 1.23 6.51
C TYR A 19 -1.92 -0.11 6.38
N LEU A 20 -0.77 -0.14 5.70
CA LEU A 20 0.07 -1.33 5.61
C LEU A 20 0.58 -1.81 6.98
N GLN A 21 0.94 -0.89 7.87
CA GLN A 21 1.33 -1.25 9.24
C GLN A 21 0.16 -1.88 10.01
N LEU A 22 -1.06 -1.37 9.86
CA LEU A 22 -2.27 -1.96 10.46
C LEU A 22 -2.54 -3.38 9.93
N LEU A 23 -2.27 -3.62 8.65
CA LEU A 23 -2.32 -4.95 8.03
C LEU A 23 -1.11 -5.85 8.39
N GLY A 24 -0.23 -5.40 9.28
CA GLY A 24 0.93 -6.15 9.77
C GLY A 24 2.03 -6.34 8.74
N TYR A 25 2.13 -5.45 7.74
CA TYR A 25 3.30 -5.40 6.88
C TYR A 25 4.49 -4.81 7.62
N VAL A 26 5.64 -5.44 7.46
CA VAL A 26 6.93 -4.95 7.95
C VAL A 26 7.87 -4.67 6.79
N ILE A 27 8.75 -3.68 6.95
CA ILE A 27 9.82 -3.41 5.98
C ILE A 27 10.88 -4.51 6.11
N VAL A 28 11.10 -5.27 5.04
CA VAL A 28 12.07 -6.38 5.01
C VAL A 28 13.31 -6.06 4.19
N ARG A 29 13.27 -5.01 3.36
CA ARG A 29 14.45 -4.47 2.68
C ARG A 29 14.24 -3.00 2.41
N GLN A 30 15.23 -2.19 2.75
CA GLN A 30 15.30 -0.77 2.41
C GLN A 30 16.44 -0.58 1.41
N GLY A 31 16.12 -0.14 0.20
CA GLY A 31 17.09 0.32 -0.79
C GLY A 31 17.15 1.85 -0.81
N MET A 32 18.00 2.41 -1.68
CA MET A 32 18.06 3.87 -1.86
C MET A 32 16.78 4.46 -2.45
N ASP A 33 16.13 3.73 -3.37
CA ASP A 33 14.98 4.26 -4.13
C ASP A 33 13.65 3.53 -3.84
N GLN A 34 13.69 2.43 -3.08
CA GLN A 34 12.53 1.59 -2.85
C GLN A 34 12.58 0.87 -1.50
N ALA A 35 11.39 0.65 -0.93
CA ALA A 35 11.19 -0.21 0.22
C ALA A 35 10.36 -1.44 -0.16
N MET A 36 10.78 -2.59 0.35
CA MET A 36 10.05 -3.85 0.22
C MET A 36 9.36 -4.17 1.53
N PHE A 37 8.06 -4.43 1.45
CA PHE A 37 7.21 -4.77 2.58
C PHE A 37 6.77 -6.23 2.48
N LEU A 38 6.67 -6.89 3.62
CA LEU A 38 6.19 -8.25 3.74
C LEU A 38 5.20 -8.38 4.90
N THR A 39 4.09 -9.08 4.68
CA THR A 39 3.19 -9.53 5.76
C THR A 39 3.08 -11.04 5.75
N LYS A 40 2.94 -11.62 6.95
CA LYS A 40 2.59 -13.04 7.13
C LYS A 40 1.10 -13.25 7.42
N HIS A 41 0.31 -12.18 7.46
CA HIS A 41 -1.10 -12.28 7.79
C HIS A 41 -1.87 -13.09 6.75
N TYR A 42 -2.61 -14.10 7.23
CA TYR A 42 -3.36 -15.03 6.37
C TYR A 42 -4.55 -14.38 5.65
N ALA A 43 -5.07 -13.27 6.21
CA ALA A 43 -6.13 -12.47 5.59
C ALA A 43 -5.68 -11.79 4.27
N VAL A 44 -4.37 -11.66 4.04
CA VAL A 44 -3.82 -11.09 2.81
C VAL A 44 -3.51 -12.23 1.81
N PRO A 45 -4.03 -12.16 0.56
CA PRO A 45 -3.69 -13.11 -0.49
C PRO A 45 -2.18 -13.23 -0.71
N VAL A 46 -1.68 -14.45 -0.93
CA VAL A 46 -0.24 -14.72 -1.08
C VAL A 46 0.42 -13.82 -2.12
N ALA A 47 -0.27 -13.55 -3.23
CA ALA A 47 0.20 -12.67 -4.31
C ALA A 47 0.44 -11.21 -3.88
N TRP A 48 -0.14 -10.78 -2.75
CA TRP A 48 -0.04 -9.42 -2.23
C TRP A 48 0.81 -9.32 -0.98
N ARG A 49 1.19 -10.45 -0.37
CA ARG A 49 1.99 -10.45 0.86
C ARG A 49 3.32 -9.74 0.75
N ARG A 50 3.89 -9.69 -0.46
CA ARG A 50 5.12 -8.96 -0.77
C ARG A 50 4.82 -7.82 -1.73
N ILE A 51 5.08 -6.61 -1.29
CA ILE A 51 4.92 -5.41 -2.12
C ILE A 51 6.18 -4.56 -2.11
N THR A 52 6.29 -3.70 -3.13
CA THR A 52 7.39 -2.76 -3.27
C THR A 52 6.81 -1.38 -3.51
N ILE A 53 7.30 -0.41 -2.74
CA ILE A 53 6.98 1.00 -2.89
C ILE A 53 8.27 1.72 -3.32
N ASP A 54 8.17 2.43 -4.43
CA ASP A 54 9.21 3.35 -4.90
C ASP A 54 9.04 4.70 -4.20
N TYR A 55 10.15 5.28 -3.71
CA TYR A 55 10.13 6.53 -2.95
C TYR A 55 9.70 7.76 -3.77
N ASN A 56 9.63 7.66 -5.10
CA ASN A 56 8.97 8.64 -5.96
C ASN A 56 7.43 8.51 -5.96
N ASN A 57 6.88 7.95 -4.88
CA ASN A 57 5.48 7.66 -4.67
C ASN A 57 4.88 6.74 -5.74
N ARG A 58 5.57 5.65 -6.10
CA ARG A 58 5.05 4.71 -7.10
C ARG A 58 4.81 3.31 -6.55
N LEU A 59 3.67 2.74 -6.91
CA LEU A 59 3.19 1.45 -6.42
C LEU A 59 3.28 0.38 -7.49
N ASN A 60 3.88 -0.77 -7.17
CA ASN A 60 3.84 -1.95 -8.04
C ASN A 60 2.43 -2.58 -8.09
N LYS A 61 2.19 -3.53 -9.00
CA LYS A 61 0.85 -4.13 -9.20
C LYS A 61 0.19 -4.66 -7.90
N PRO A 62 0.87 -5.45 -7.05
CA PRO A 62 0.32 -5.86 -5.76
C PRO A 62 -0.07 -4.68 -4.86
N ALA A 63 0.82 -3.68 -4.71
CA ALA A 63 0.54 -2.49 -3.91
C ALA A 63 -0.63 -1.67 -4.46
N GLN A 64 -0.82 -1.66 -5.78
CA GLN A 64 -1.96 -0.98 -6.40
C GLN A 64 -3.31 -1.60 -6.02
N GLN A 65 -3.39 -2.92 -5.81
CA GLN A 65 -4.65 -3.55 -5.38
C GLN A 65 -4.95 -3.20 -3.93
N LEU A 66 -3.98 -3.34 -3.04
CA LEU A 66 -4.11 -2.93 -1.64
C LEU A 66 -4.43 -1.43 -1.50
N TYR A 67 -3.87 -0.61 -2.38
CA TYR A 67 -4.16 0.83 -2.39
C TYR A 67 -5.61 1.14 -2.78
N LYS A 68 -6.25 0.32 -3.62
CA LYS A 68 -7.68 0.46 -3.91
C LYS A 68 -8.52 0.12 -2.68
N GLU A 69 -8.18 -0.96 -1.98
CA GLU A 69 -8.84 -1.34 -0.72
C GLU A 69 -8.72 -0.24 0.32
N PHE A 70 -7.53 0.35 0.46
CA PHE A 70 -7.30 1.51 1.30
C PHE A 70 -8.21 2.70 0.93
N VAL A 71 -8.32 3.03 -0.36
CA VAL A 71 -9.15 4.17 -0.80
C VAL A 71 -10.63 3.93 -0.51
N GLU A 72 -11.14 2.73 -0.77
CA GLU A 72 -12.54 2.41 -0.46
C GLU A 72 -12.78 2.42 1.06
N TRP A 73 -11.91 1.80 1.86
CA TRP A 73 -12.00 1.82 3.31
C TRP A 73 -12.00 3.25 3.87
N THR A 74 -11.15 4.14 3.36
CA THR A 74 -11.16 5.55 3.82
C THR A 74 -12.43 6.32 3.46
N LYS A 75 -13.13 5.94 2.39
CA LYS A 75 -14.43 6.55 2.05
C LYS A 75 -15.52 6.05 2.97
N GLU A 76 -15.51 4.75 3.29
CA GLU A 76 -16.45 4.13 4.24
C GLU A 76 -16.30 4.75 5.62
N GLU A 77 -15.07 4.83 6.15
CA GLU A 77 -14.77 5.48 7.44
C GLU A 77 -15.23 6.95 7.47
N TYR A 78 -15.01 7.69 6.37
CA TYR A 78 -15.47 9.08 6.28
C TYR A 78 -17.00 9.18 6.26
N ALA A 79 -17.68 8.26 5.59
CA ALA A 79 -19.13 8.23 5.56
C ALA A 79 -19.72 7.89 6.95
N GLU A 80 -19.11 6.96 7.69
CA GLU A 80 -19.51 6.61 9.06
C GLU A 80 -19.29 7.76 10.06
N MET A 81 -18.23 8.54 9.91
CA MET A 81 -17.96 9.70 10.80
C MET A 81 -18.92 10.88 10.60
N VAL A 82 -19.63 10.94 9.46
CA VAL A 82 -20.51 12.07 9.08
C VAL A 82 -22.01 11.69 9.18
N ALA A 83 -22.32 10.42 9.43
CA ALA A 83 -23.68 9.90 9.67
C ALA A 83 -24.13 10.12 11.12
#